data_AF-A0AAV7QLA4-F1
#
_entry.id   AF-A0AAV7QLA4-F1
#
_cell.length_a   1.000
_cell.length_b   1.000
_cell.length_c   1.000
_cell.angle_alpha   90.00
_cell.angle_beta   90.00
_cell.angle_gamma   90.00
#
_symmetry.space_group_name_H-M   'P 1'
#
loop_
_entity.id
_entity.type
_entity.pdbx_description
1 polymer ?
#
loop_
_entity_poly.entity_id
_entity_poly.type
_entity_poly.pdbx_seq_one_letter_code
_entity_poly.pdbx_strand_id
1 'polypeptide(L)'
;MGMTLWPSLSLLNKLTINHAPIEATKHFNYLGMRFSENLSWHHQVRKAAIALKEAAGAILKFKHKAGGQSISIIMEIYVRKAVAAALYGAELWGYMNTRVMQVAENNFQQPYWGWGRETPRKALFEELNLMLISDLAALRPILYWVRLVRNPRVAIYLETSKEVIVYDGCGGAPGELTSKRLWETSGWRTYGRTRVESARIRWAW
;
A
#
# COMPACT_ATOMS: atom_id res chain seq x y z
N MET A 1 -13.25 32.80 -0.68
CA MET A 1 -13.21 32.20 0.68
C MET A 1 -14.57 31.58 0.96
N GLY A 2 -14.76 30.30 0.61
CA GLY A 2 -15.99 29.57 0.92
C GLY A 2 -15.67 28.50 1.94
N MET A 3 -16.01 28.75 3.21
CA MET A 3 -16.03 27.73 4.25
C MET A 3 -17.12 26.72 3.89
N THR A 4 -16.73 25.56 3.36
CA THR A 4 -17.64 24.41 3.29
C THR A 4 -17.88 23.94 4.73
N LEU A 5 -19.07 24.25 5.25
CA LEU A 5 -19.60 23.73 6.51
C LEU A 5 -19.59 22.20 6.45
N TRP A 6 -18.57 21.58 7.06
CA TRP A 6 -18.69 20.18 7.44
C TRP A 6 -19.87 20.05 8.42
N PRO A 7 -20.73 19.02 8.29
CA PRO A 7 -21.80 18.81 9.25
C PRO A 7 -21.19 18.74 10.65
N SER A 8 -21.72 19.50 11.61
CA SER A 8 -21.26 19.46 12.98
C SER A 8 -21.29 18.02 13.50
N LEU A 9 -20.27 17.60 14.26
CA LEU A 9 -20.10 16.25 14.82
C LEU A 9 -21.38 15.69 15.49
N SER A 10 -22.30 16.55 15.93
CA SER A 10 -23.63 16.20 16.44
C SER A 10 -24.52 15.41 15.46
N LEU A 11 -24.35 15.52 14.14
CA LEU A 11 -25.11 14.76 13.15
C LEU A 11 -24.58 13.33 12.96
N LEU A 12 -23.28 13.08 13.20
CA LEU A 12 -22.67 11.75 13.10
C LEU A 12 -23.13 10.82 14.24
N ASN A 13 -23.52 11.38 15.39
CA ASN A 13 -24.03 10.63 16.53
C ASN A 13 -25.34 9.87 16.24
N LYS A 14 -25.96 10.09 15.07
CA LYS A 14 -27.16 9.36 14.62
C LYS A 14 -26.88 8.23 13.63
N LEU A 15 -25.63 8.07 13.19
CA LEU A 15 -25.28 7.00 12.27
C LEU A 15 -25.20 5.66 13.01
N THR A 16 -25.85 4.64 12.45
CA THR A 16 -25.77 3.27 12.95
C THR A 16 -25.31 2.33 11.83
N ILE A 17 -24.45 1.37 12.15
CA ILE A 17 -24.08 0.25 11.27
C ILE A 17 -24.59 -1.01 11.95
N ASN A 18 -25.41 -1.81 11.25
CA ASN A 18 -26.02 -3.03 11.80
C ASN A 18 -26.73 -2.80 13.16
N HIS A 19 -27.46 -1.69 13.27
CA HIS A 19 -28.15 -1.26 14.51
C HIS A 19 -27.23 -0.90 15.69
N ALA A 20 -25.91 -0.87 15.51
CA ALA A 20 -24.97 -0.38 16.50
C ALA A 20 -24.66 1.11 16.24
N PRO A 21 -24.69 1.99 17.26
CA PRO A 21 -24.31 3.39 17.11
C PRO A 21 -22.82 3.51 16.75
N ILE A 22 -22.50 4.38 15.79
CA ILE A 22 -21.10 4.66 15.43
C ILE A 22 -20.54 5.69 16.42
N GLU A 23 -19.44 5.34 17.08
CA GLU A 23 -18.71 6.27 17.93
C GLU A 23 -17.84 7.21 17.09
N ALA A 24 -18.04 8.51 17.24
CA ALA A 24 -17.19 9.52 16.61
C ALA A 24 -15.87 9.65 17.39
N THR A 25 -14.79 9.07 16.86
CA THR A 25 -13.45 9.15 17.45
C THR A 25 -12.55 10.10 16.69
N LYS A 26 -11.75 10.91 17.40
CA LYS A 26 -10.74 11.80 16.79
C LYS A 26 -9.64 11.03 16.05
N HIS A 27 -9.36 9.83 16.52
CA HIS A 27 -8.35 8.94 15.97
C HIS A 27 -8.89 7.52 15.92
N PHE A 28 -8.74 6.88 14.76
CA PHE A 28 -9.16 5.50 14.54
C PHE A 28 -7.97 4.68 14.05
N ASN A 29 -7.68 3.56 14.71
CA ASN A 29 -6.61 2.65 14.31
C ASN A 29 -7.19 1.45 13.58
N TYR A 30 -6.75 1.20 12.36
CA TYR A 30 -7.19 0.07 11.55
C TYR A 30 -6.01 -0.56 10.83
N LEU A 31 -5.81 -1.86 11.05
CA LEU A 31 -4.72 -2.66 10.46
C LEU A 31 -3.34 -1.97 10.55
N GLY A 32 -3.06 -1.35 11.70
CA GLY A 32 -1.80 -0.66 11.97
C GLY A 32 -1.67 0.74 11.37
N MET A 33 -2.68 1.23 10.64
CA MET A 33 -2.79 2.61 10.16
C MET A 33 -3.62 3.45 11.12
N ARG A 34 -3.23 4.71 11.31
CA ARG A 34 -3.96 5.66 12.16
C ARG A 34 -4.62 6.74 11.30
N PHE A 35 -5.95 6.74 11.32
CA PHE A 35 -6.79 7.75 10.71
C PHE A 35 -7.04 8.87 11.72
N SER A 36 -7.04 10.11 11.25
CA SER A 36 -7.35 11.30 12.04
C SER A 36 -8.64 11.93 11.52
N GLU A 37 -9.38 12.61 12.40
CA GLU A 37 -10.64 13.28 12.03
C GLU A 37 -10.47 14.33 10.92
N ASN A 38 -9.30 14.97 10.86
CA ASN A 38 -8.96 15.95 9.82
C ASN A 38 -8.31 15.32 8.59
N LEU A 39 -8.30 13.98 8.50
CA LEU A 39 -7.67 13.20 7.43
C LEU A 39 -6.18 13.54 7.21
N SER A 40 -5.52 14.08 8.24
CA SER A 40 -4.08 14.35 8.20
C SER A 40 -3.29 13.05 8.26
N TRP A 41 -2.44 12.84 7.25
CA TRP A 41 -1.61 11.64 7.11
C TRP A 41 -0.18 11.80 7.63
N HIS A 42 0.16 12.95 8.22
CA HIS A 42 1.53 13.23 8.66
C HIS A 42 2.06 12.23 9.69
N HIS A 43 1.20 11.78 10.61
CA HIS A 43 1.57 10.76 11.59
C HIS A 43 1.91 9.43 10.92
N GLN A 44 1.11 9.01 9.94
CA GLN A 44 1.34 7.78 9.19
C GLN A 44 2.62 7.87 8.36
N VAL A 45 2.89 8.99 7.69
CA VAL A 45 4.15 9.20 6.93
C VAL A 45 5.38 9.14 7.84
N ARG A 46 5.31 9.71 9.05
CA ARG A 46 6.39 9.59 10.04
C ARG A 46 6.60 8.15 10.49
N LYS A 47 5.52 7.42 10.77
CA LYS A 47 5.58 6.00 11.15
C LYS A 47 6.17 5.14 10.03
N ALA A 48 5.76 5.39 8.79
CA ALA A 48 6.31 4.76 7.59
C ALA A 48 7.81 5.06 7.42
N ALA A 49 8.25 6.29 7.66
CA ALA A 49 9.66 6.65 7.61
C ALA A 49 10.49 5.95 8.70
N ILE A 50 9.94 5.75 9.90
CA ILE A 50 10.59 4.97 10.97
C ILE A 50 10.71 3.51 10.54
N ALA A 51 9.63 2.90 10.06
CA ALA A 51 9.63 1.52 9.57
C ALA A 51 10.66 1.33 8.43
N LEU A 52 10.78 2.30 7.53
CA LEU A 52 11.80 2.31 6.48
C LEU A 52 13.22 2.30 7.06
N LYS A 53 13.51 3.16 8.04
CA LYS A 53 14.82 3.23 8.70
C LYS A 53 15.15 1.94 9.44
N GLU A 54 14.20 1.36 10.14
CA GLU A 54 14.38 0.11 10.88
C GLU A 54 14.66 -1.06 9.93
N ALA A 55 13.88 -1.18 8.86
CA ALA A 55 14.09 -2.20 7.83
C ALA A 55 15.44 -2.02 7.13
N ALA A 56 15.80 -0.80 6.74
CA ALA A 56 17.09 -0.47 6.16
C ALA A 56 18.26 -0.82 7.11
N GLY A 57 18.13 -0.49 8.39
CA GLY A 57 19.11 -0.84 9.42
C GLY A 57 19.25 -2.36 9.62
N ALA A 58 18.15 -3.11 9.55
CA ALA A 58 18.18 -4.57 9.62
C ALA A 58 18.91 -5.17 8.41
N ILE A 59 18.71 -4.62 7.20
CA ILE A 59 19.41 -5.02 5.98
C ILE A 59 20.91 -4.74 6.08
N LEU A 60 21.30 -3.58 6.62
CA LEU A 60 22.71 -3.26 6.87
C LEU A 60 23.36 -4.26 7.84
N LYS A 61 22.70 -4.56 8.96
CA LYS A 61 23.16 -5.58 9.92
C LYS A 61 23.30 -6.95 9.25
N PHE A 62 22.34 -7.33 8.40
CA PHE A 62 22.40 -8.56 7.63
C PHE A 62 23.60 -8.58 6.68
N LYS A 63 23.86 -7.50 5.93
CA LYS A 63 25.03 -7.37 5.05
C LYS A 63 26.35 -7.59 5.80
N HIS A 64 26.50 -6.97 6.97
CA HIS A 64 27.71 -7.12 7.79
C HIS A 64 27.89 -8.55 8.33
N LYS A 65 26.80 -9.20 8.76
CA LYS A 65 26.86 -10.58 9.25
C LYS A 65 27.11 -11.59 8.13
N ALA A 66 26.58 -11.36 6.94
CA ALA A 66 26.67 -12.28 5.81
C ALA A 66 27.98 -12.15 5.00
N GLY A 67 28.97 -11.38 5.47
CA GLY A 67 30.28 -11.30 4.84
C GLY A 67 30.37 -10.46 3.56
N GLY A 68 29.49 -9.46 3.39
CA GLY A 68 29.55 -8.55 2.24
C GLY A 68 28.84 -9.10 0.99
N GLN A 69 27.52 -9.01 0.98
CA GLN A 69 26.73 -9.38 -0.20
C GLN A 69 26.86 -8.35 -1.33
N SER A 70 26.66 -8.83 -2.57
CA SER A 70 26.54 -7.98 -3.76
C SER A 70 25.53 -6.85 -3.54
N ILE A 71 25.88 -5.65 -4.01
CA ILE A 71 25.04 -4.45 -3.91
C ILE A 71 23.67 -4.70 -4.54
N SER A 72 23.61 -5.42 -5.67
CA SER A 72 22.37 -5.74 -6.37
C SER A 72 21.39 -6.52 -5.48
N ILE A 73 21.88 -7.51 -4.72
CA ILE A 73 21.05 -8.31 -3.82
C ILE A 73 20.54 -7.45 -2.65
N ILE A 74 21.40 -6.61 -2.08
CA ILE A 74 21.03 -5.73 -0.99
C ILE A 74 19.97 -4.71 -1.42
N MET A 75 20.11 -4.13 -2.61
CA MET A 75 19.12 -3.21 -3.18
C MET A 75 17.81 -3.91 -3.48
N GLU A 76 17.85 -5.14 -3.99
CA GLU A 76 16.64 -5.94 -4.22
C GLU A 76 15.90 -6.22 -2.89
N ILE A 77 16.63 -6.60 -1.84
CA ILE A 77 16.04 -6.80 -0.50
C ILE A 77 15.46 -5.49 0.02
N TYR A 78 16.15 -4.37 -0.17
CA TYR A 78 15.68 -3.05 0.24
C TYR A 78 14.35 -2.69 -0.44
N VAL A 79 14.25 -2.85 -1.76
CA VAL A 79 13.02 -2.57 -2.51
C VAL A 79 11.89 -3.51 -2.08
N ARG A 80 12.18 -4.81 -1.93
CA ARG A 80 11.15 -5.81 -1.58
C ARG A 80 10.66 -5.70 -0.13
N LYS A 81 11.50 -5.28 0.82
CA LYS A 81 11.16 -5.23 2.24
C LYS A 81 10.96 -3.82 2.77
N ALA A 82 12.00 -2.97 2.66
CA ALA A 82 12.01 -1.67 3.29
C ALA A 82 11.06 -0.71 2.58
N VAL A 83 11.10 -0.63 1.25
CA VAL A 83 10.17 0.20 0.47
C VAL A 83 8.74 -0.32 0.58
N ALA A 84 8.54 -1.64 0.58
CA ALA A 84 7.21 -2.24 0.77
C ALA A 84 6.59 -1.88 2.13
N ALA A 85 7.36 -1.96 3.22
CA ALA A 85 6.91 -1.56 4.55
C ALA A 85 6.64 -0.05 4.63
N ALA A 86 7.50 0.75 3.99
CA ALA A 86 7.37 2.20 3.96
C ALA A 86 6.13 2.65 3.19
N LEU A 87 5.77 1.99 2.09
CA LEU A 87 4.61 2.33 1.26
C LEU A 87 3.30 1.67 1.72
N TYR A 88 3.29 1.04 2.90
CA TYR A 88 2.08 0.40 3.41
C TYR A 88 0.97 1.41 3.68
N GLY A 89 -0.14 1.27 2.94
CA GLY A 89 -1.28 2.19 3.03
C GLY A 89 -1.14 3.42 2.15
N ALA A 90 -0.09 3.52 1.32
CA ALA A 90 0.03 4.57 0.32
C ALA A 90 -1.08 4.45 -0.74
N GLU A 91 -1.65 3.26 -0.98
CA GLU A 91 -2.72 3.04 -1.94
C GLU A 91 -4.03 3.78 -1.61
N LEU A 92 -4.31 3.99 -0.32
CA LEU A 92 -5.58 4.58 0.12
C LEU A 92 -5.64 6.08 -0.15
N TRP A 93 -4.58 6.80 0.25
CA TRP A 93 -4.59 8.27 0.28
C TRP A 93 -3.34 8.92 -0.33
N GLY A 94 -2.38 8.11 -0.78
CA GLY A 94 -1.03 8.56 -1.10
C GLY A 94 -0.30 9.08 0.13
N TYR A 95 0.92 9.56 -0.07
CA TYR A 95 1.66 10.27 0.97
C TYR A 95 1.94 11.70 0.54
N MET A 96 1.39 12.63 1.32
CA MET A 96 1.73 14.05 1.23
C MET A 96 3.01 14.31 2.04
N ASN A 97 3.96 15.04 1.45
CA ASN A 97 5.25 15.39 2.07
C ASN A 97 6.10 14.17 2.48
N THR A 98 6.67 13.49 1.49
CA THR A 98 7.54 12.32 1.67
C THR A 98 8.99 12.66 2.05
N ARG A 99 9.30 13.92 2.35
CA ARG A 99 10.68 14.40 2.62
C ARG A 99 11.40 13.56 3.68
N VAL A 100 10.70 13.19 4.76
CA VAL A 100 11.28 12.39 5.86
C VAL A 100 11.64 10.98 5.40
N MET A 101 10.83 10.36 4.53
CA MET A 101 11.11 9.04 3.95
C MET A 101 12.27 9.12 2.97
N GLN A 102 12.30 10.16 2.13
CA GLN A 102 13.39 10.33 1.18
C GLN A 102 14.74 10.56 1.90
N VAL A 103 14.77 11.23 3.05
CA VAL A 103 16.00 11.35 3.86
C VAL A 103 16.47 9.98 4.35
N ALA A 104 15.54 9.12 4.80
CA ALA A 104 15.88 7.75 5.21
C ALA A 104 16.41 6.91 4.04
N GLU A 105 15.78 7.02 2.88
CA GLU A 105 16.22 6.37 1.64
C GLU A 105 17.63 6.80 1.23
N ASN A 106 17.90 8.11 1.24
CA ASN A 106 19.23 8.65 0.94
C ASN A 106 20.29 8.07 1.88
N ASN A 107 20.03 8.09 3.18
CA ASN A 107 20.99 7.62 4.17
C ASN A 107 21.32 6.14 3.97
N PHE A 108 20.37 5.36 3.45
CA PHE A 108 20.62 3.97 3.09
C PHE A 108 21.36 3.84 1.77
N GLN A 109 20.94 4.52 0.70
CA GLN A 109 21.47 4.29 -0.65
C GLN A 109 22.82 4.99 -0.91
N GLN A 110 23.04 6.17 -0.34
CA GLN A 110 24.21 7.00 -0.61
C GLN A 110 25.56 6.26 -0.45
N PRO A 111 25.79 5.45 0.60
CA PRO A 111 27.04 4.71 0.76
C PRO A 111 27.33 3.69 -0.34
N TYR A 112 26.32 3.24 -1.08
CA TYR A 112 26.48 2.22 -2.13
C TYR A 112 26.85 2.82 -3.47
N TRP A 113 26.38 4.03 -3.74
CA TRP A 113 26.61 4.70 -5.02
C TRP A 113 27.84 5.63 -5.02
N GLY A 114 28.35 5.97 -3.83
CA GLY A 114 29.55 6.82 -3.69
C GLY A 114 29.32 8.29 -4.03
N TRP A 115 28.06 8.74 -4.05
CA TRP A 115 27.72 10.10 -4.44
C TRP A 115 27.89 11.11 -3.31
N GLY A 116 28.31 12.32 -3.66
CA GLY A 116 28.39 13.46 -2.74
C GLY A 116 27.03 13.84 -2.17
N ARG A 117 27.03 14.45 -0.98
CA ARG A 117 25.79 14.93 -0.33
C ARG A 117 25.09 16.04 -1.12
N GLU A 118 25.81 16.70 -2.02
CA GLU A 118 25.37 17.86 -2.78
C GLU A 118 24.71 17.48 -4.12
N THR A 119 24.85 16.22 -4.56
CA THR A 119 24.35 15.82 -5.87
C THR A 119 22.80 15.82 -5.89
N PRO A 120 22.17 16.51 -6.86
CA PRO A 120 20.71 16.59 -6.93
C PRO A 120 20.11 15.22 -7.23
N ARG A 121 19.31 14.71 -6.28
CA ARG A 121 18.74 13.35 -6.33
C ARG A 121 17.89 13.05 -7.55
N LYS A 122 17.11 14.03 -7.98
CA LYS A 122 16.20 13.86 -9.11
C LYS A 122 17.00 13.52 -10.37
N ALA A 123 18.11 14.21 -10.61
CA ALA A 123 19.00 13.93 -11.72
C ALA A 123 19.60 12.52 -11.63
N LEU A 124 20.05 12.10 -10.45
CA LEU A 124 20.63 10.77 -10.24
C LEU A 124 19.63 9.63 -10.48
N PHE A 125 18.40 9.79 -10.00
CA PHE A 125 17.35 8.80 -10.20
C PHE A 125 16.90 8.77 -11.67
N GLU A 126 16.87 9.92 -12.34
CA GLU A 126 16.61 10.00 -13.79
C GLU A 126 17.72 9.32 -14.60
N GLU A 127 18.99 9.52 -14.27
CA GLU A 127 20.14 8.86 -14.92
C GLU A 127 20.13 7.35 -14.71
N LEU A 128 19.78 6.88 -13.52
CA LEU A 128 19.69 5.44 -13.21
C LEU A 128 18.35 4.81 -13.59
N ASN A 129 17.41 5.57 -14.15
CA ASN A 129 16.04 5.11 -14.43
C ASN A 129 15.35 4.48 -13.19
N LEU A 130 15.59 5.06 -12.02
CA LEU A 130 15.00 4.65 -10.75
C LEU A 130 13.85 5.59 -10.37
N MET A 131 12.83 5.04 -9.69
CA MET A 131 11.75 5.84 -9.13
C MET A 131 12.05 6.22 -7.68
N LEU A 132 11.80 7.48 -7.33
CA LEU A 132 11.88 7.91 -5.94
C LEU A 132 10.72 7.32 -5.13
N ILE A 133 10.90 7.17 -3.81
CA ILE A 133 9.79 6.81 -2.91
C ILE A 133 8.61 7.78 -3.03
N SER A 134 8.86 9.06 -3.33
CA SER A 134 7.79 10.03 -3.60
C SER A 134 6.92 9.63 -4.79
N ASP A 135 7.56 9.19 -5.86
CA ASP A 135 6.91 8.91 -7.13
C ASP A 135 6.14 7.59 -6.99
N LEU A 136 6.74 6.60 -6.33
CA LEU A 136 6.07 5.36 -5.95
C LEU A 136 4.85 5.62 -5.07
N ALA A 137 4.96 6.47 -4.05
CA ALA A 137 3.85 6.81 -3.16
C ALA A 137 2.72 7.54 -3.89
N ALA A 138 3.04 8.34 -4.92
CA ALA A 138 2.06 9.03 -5.76
C ALA A 138 1.40 8.08 -6.78
N LEU A 139 2.17 7.15 -7.35
CA LEU A 139 1.69 6.19 -8.35
C LEU A 139 0.83 5.08 -7.74
N ARG A 140 1.11 4.64 -6.51
CA ARG A 140 0.39 3.55 -5.85
C ARG A 140 -1.13 3.75 -5.77
N PRO A 141 -1.66 4.91 -5.30
CA PRO A 141 -3.09 5.17 -5.35
C PRO A 141 -3.67 5.04 -6.76
N ILE A 142 -3.02 5.67 -7.74
CA ILE A 142 -3.50 5.67 -9.13
C ILE A 142 -3.60 4.23 -9.65
N LEU A 143 -2.53 3.44 -9.48
CA LEU A 143 -2.51 2.04 -9.90
C LEU A 143 -3.54 1.19 -9.14
N TYR A 144 -3.72 1.45 -7.86
CA TYR A 144 -4.73 0.75 -7.05
C TYR A 144 -6.14 1.02 -7.57
N TRP A 145 -6.51 2.29 -7.74
CA TRP A 145 -7.83 2.68 -8.23
C TRP A 145 -8.09 2.23 -9.67
N VAL A 146 -7.09 2.32 -10.55
CA VAL A 146 -7.21 1.79 -11.93
C VAL A 146 -7.42 0.28 -11.91
N ARG A 147 -6.71 -0.47 -11.05
CA ARG A 147 -6.93 -1.91 -10.90
C ARG A 147 -8.33 -2.22 -10.37
N LEU A 148 -8.83 -1.42 -9.44
CA LEU A 148 -10.16 -1.57 -8.85
C LEU A 148 -11.25 -1.38 -9.91
N VAL A 149 -11.14 -0.32 -10.72
CA VAL A 149 -12.10 -0.03 -11.81
C VAL A 149 -12.07 -1.12 -12.88
N ARG A 150 -10.88 -1.63 -13.23
CA ARG A 150 -10.73 -2.68 -14.25
C ARG A 150 -11.17 -4.06 -13.75
N ASN A 151 -11.04 -4.33 -12.46
CA ASN A 151 -11.36 -5.64 -11.85
C ASN A 151 -12.16 -5.43 -10.55
N PRO A 152 -13.46 -5.09 -10.64
CA PRO A 152 -14.29 -4.82 -9.47
C PRO A 152 -14.46 -6.05 -8.57
N ARG A 153 -14.22 -7.26 -9.10
CA ARG A 153 -14.24 -8.53 -8.34
C ARG A 153 -13.26 -8.54 -7.16
N VAL A 154 -12.17 -7.75 -7.20
CA VAL A 154 -11.19 -7.67 -6.10
C VAL A 154 -11.69 -6.76 -4.96
N ALA A 155 -12.61 -5.83 -5.23
CA ALA A 155 -13.14 -4.87 -4.25
C ALA A 155 -14.02 -5.52 -3.18
N ILE A 156 -14.71 -6.60 -3.54
CA ILE A 156 -15.86 -7.14 -2.80
C ILE A 156 -15.43 -7.97 -1.56
N TYR A 157 -14.17 -8.39 -1.48
CA TYR A 157 -13.70 -9.24 -0.38
C TYR A 157 -13.49 -8.52 0.97
N LEU A 158 -13.65 -7.19 1.03
CA LEU A 158 -13.38 -6.41 2.24
C LEU A 158 -14.59 -6.20 3.16
N GLU A 159 -15.82 -6.53 2.74
CA GLU A 159 -17.03 -6.13 3.49
C GLU A 159 -17.90 -7.26 4.05
N THR A 160 -17.53 -8.53 3.89
CA THR A 160 -18.43 -9.61 4.34
C THR A 160 -17.71 -10.67 5.15
N SER A 161 -17.51 -10.38 6.44
CA SER A 161 -17.14 -11.39 7.43
C SER A 161 -18.32 -12.26 7.90
N LYS A 162 -19.48 -12.22 7.22
CA LYS A 162 -20.55 -13.22 7.44
C LYS A 162 -21.25 -13.77 6.19
N GLU A 163 -21.28 -13.09 5.03
CA GLU A 163 -21.83 -13.67 3.80
C GLU A 163 -21.10 -13.18 2.55
N VAL A 164 -20.27 -14.03 1.93
CA VAL A 164 -19.61 -13.71 0.66
C VAL A 164 -20.67 -13.62 -0.45
N ILE A 165 -21.09 -12.41 -0.80
CA ILE A 165 -21.90 -12.18 -1.99
C ILE A 165 -20.94 -12.04 -3.17
N VAL A 166 -20.79 -13.11 -3.95
CA VAL A 166 -20.07 -13.07 -5.22
C VAL A 166 -20.97 -12.37 -6.24
N TYR A 167 -20.68 -11.12 -6.59
CA TYR A 167 -21.28 -10.50 -7.76
C TYR A 167 -20.59 -11.02 -9.02
N ASP A 168 -21.21 -11.99 -9.68
CA ASP A 168 -20.77 -12.48 -10.98
C ASP A 168 -21.22 -11.51 -12.08
N GLY A 169 -20.60 -10.33 -12.09
CA GLY A 169 -20.80 -9.36 -13.16
C GLY A 169 -20.00 -9.77 -14.39
N CYS A 170 -20.47 -10.77 -15.15
CA CYS A 170 -20.11 -11.00 -16.55
C CYS A 170 -21.25 -11.75 -17.27
N GLY A 171 -22.17 -11.01 -17.90
CA GLY A 171 -22.80 -11.42 -19.17
C GLY A 171 -23.98 -12.42 -19.16
N GLY A 172 -24.67 -12.64 -18.04
CA GLY A 172 -25.92 -13.43 -18.00
C GLY A 172 -27.17 -12.56 -17.79
N ALA A 173 -28.28 -12.92 -18.43
CA ALA A 173 -29.57 -12.20 -18.38
C ALA A 173 -30.07 -11.88 -16.95
N PRO A 174 -30.86 -10.81 -16.77
CA PRO A 174 -31.30 -10.37 -15.45
C PRO A 174 -32.39 -11.30 -14.91
N GLY A 175 -32.04 -12.16 -13.97
CA GLY A 175 -33.03 -12.87 -13.16
C GLY A 175 -32.62 -14.28 -12.78
N GLU A 176 -31.65 -14.45 -11.89
CA GLU A 176 -31.63 -15.59 -10.96
C GLU A 176 -30.62 -15.32 -9.83
N LEU A 177 -31.15 -14.93 -8.65
CA LEU A 177 -30.41 -14.91 -7.40
C LEU A 177 -30.30 -16.35 -6.88
N THR A 178 -29.26 -17.07 -7.26
CA THR A 178 -28.93 -18.33 -6.60
C THR A 178 -27.89 -18.10 -5.51
N SER A 179 -28.34 -18.01 -4.26
CA SER A 179 -27.46 -18.13 -3.09
C SER A 179 -27.02 -19.59 -2.94
N LYS A 180 -25.84 -19.93 -3.47
CA LYS A 180 -25.21 -21.23 -3.17
C LYS A 180 -24.25 -21.08 -1.99
N ARG A 181 -24.55 -21.76 -0.89
CA ARG A 181 -23.64 -21.95 0.25
C ARG A 181 -22.41 -22.74 -0.22
N LEU A 182 -21.27 -22.06 -0.30
CA LEU A 182 -20.01 -22.62 -0.79
C LEU A 182 -19.34 -23.62 0.17
N TRP A 183 -19.84 -23.84 1.39
CA TRP A 183 -19.24 -24.78 2.34
C TRP A 183 -19.48 -26.27 2.00
N GLU A 184 -20.43 -26.60 1.13
CA GLU A 184 -20.85 -28.00 0.90
C GLU A 184 -20.22 -28.67 -0.34
N THR A 185 -19.49 -27.94 -1.20
CA THR A 185 -19.04 -28.51 -2.50
C THR A 185 -17.56 -28.40 -2.83
N SER A 186 -16.71 -27.83 -1.97
CA SER A 186 -15.26 -27.87 -2.20
C SER A 186 -14.56 -28.76 -1.17
N GLY A 187 -14.57 -30.07 -1.45
CA GLY A 187 -13.44 -30.91 -1.11
C GLY A 187 -12.16 -30.23 -1.60
N TRP A 188 -11.10 -30.33 -0.81
CA TRP A 188 -9.77 -29.81 -1.11
C TRP A 188 -9.27 -30.34 -2.47
N ARG A 189 -9.64 -29.66 -3.56
CA ARG A 189 -8.92 -29.74 -4.82
C ARG A 189 -7.96 -28.56 -4.83
N THR A 190 -6.70 -28.91 -4.65
CA THR A 190 -5.55 -28.18 -5.14
C THR A 190 -5.72 -27.93 -6.65
N TYR A 191 -6.49 -26.90 -7.02
CA TYR A 191 -6.33 -26.24 -8.32
C TYR A 191 -5.11 -25.33 -8.15
N GLY A 192 -3.95 -25.68 -8.64
CA GLY A 192 -3.74 -26.17 -9.99
C GLY A 192 -3.07 -25.02 -10.72
N ARG A 193 -1.75 -24.96 -10.55
CA ARG A 193 -0.73 -24.34 -11.41
C ARG A 193 -1.33 -23.66 -12.66
N THR A 194 -1.96 -22.49 -12.51
CA THR A 194 -2.16 -21.62 -13.65
C THR A 194 -0.77 -21.20 -14.04
N ARG A 195 -0.38 -21.62 -15.24
CA ARG A 195 0.79 -21.15 -15.96
C ARG A 195 0.68 -19.63 -15.92
N VAL A 196 1.40 -19.01 -14.99
CA VAL A 196 1.76 -17.60 -15.11
C VAL A 196 2.64 -17.62 -16.35
N GLU A 197 2.03 -17.40 -17.51
CA GLU A 197 2.75 -16.77 -18.58
C GLU A 197 3.27 -15.50 -17.96
N SER A 198 4.55 -15.59 -17.64
CA SER A 198 5.36 -14.53 -17.12
C SER A 198 5.31 -13.44 -18.17
N ALA A 199 4.32 -12.56 -18.03
CA ALA A 199 4.46 -11.17 -18.37
C ALA A 199 5.65 -10.69 -17.53
N ARG A 200 6.85 -10.97 -18.05
CA ARG A 200 8.09 -10.29 -17.70
C ARG A 200 7.83 -8.83 -18.04
N ILE A 201 7.23 -8.12 -17.10
CA ILE A 201 7.59 -6.73 -16.90
C ILE A 201 9.05 -6.83 -16.46
N ARG A 202 9.94 -6.79 -17.46
CA ARG A 202 11.34 -6.46 -17.22
C ARG A 202 11.30 -5.05 -16.63
N TRP A 203 11.39 -4.97 -15.32
CA TRP A 203 12.02 -3.82 -14.72
C TRP A 203 13.47 -3.90 -15.20
N ALA A 204 13.77 -3.14 -16.25
CA ALA A 204 15.13 -2.95 -16.69
C ALA A 204 15.88 -2.30 -15.53
N TRP A 205 16.74 -3.08 -14.90
CA TRP A 205 17.85 -2.59 -14.10
C TRP A 205 19.05 -2.45 -15.04
#